data_AF-A0A7I7LPQ3-F1
#
_entry.id   AF-A0A7I7LPQ3-F1
#
_cell.length_a   1.000
_cell.length_b   1.000
_cell.length_c   1.000
_cell.angle_alpha   90.00
_cell.angle_beta   90.00
_cell.angle_gamma   90.00
#
_symmetry.space_group_name_H-M   'P 1'
#
loop_
_entity.id
_entity.type
_entity.pdbx_description
1 polymer ?
#
loop_
_entity_poly.entity_id
_entity_poly.type
_entity_poly.pdbx_seq_one_letter_code
_entity_poly.pdbx_strand_id
1 'polypeptide(L)'
;MPENRRDSGGRRVEQSLAVKTFEDLFAELGERARTRPAGSATVAALDAGVHGLGKKILEEAGEVWLAAEHEADEALAEEISQLLYWTQVLMIARGLSLDDVYRKL
;
A
#
# COMPACT_ATOMS: atom_id res chain seq x y z
N MET A 1 40.39 44.43 -7.11
CA MET A 1 39.98 43.46 -6.09
C MET A 1 38.60 42.92 -6.46
N PRO A 2 38.48 41.67 -6.96
CA PRO A 2 37.19 41.03 -7.17
C PRO A 2 36.93 39.98 -6.08
N GLU A 3 35.77 40.01 -5.44
CA GLU A 3 35.20 38.84 -4.76
C GLU A 3 33.70 39.06 -4.55
N ASN A 4 32.92 38.78 -5.59
CA ASN A 4 31.47 38.64 -5.46
C ASN A 4 31.18 37.17 -5.14
N ARG A 5 30.61 36.95 -3.94
CA ARG A 5 30.36 35.63 -3.36
C ARG A 5 29.44 34.81 -4.24
N ARG A 6 29.76 33.51 -4.32
CA ARG A 6 28.98 32.47 -4.99
C ARG A 6 27.59 32.39 -4.37
N ASP A 7 26.58 32.64 -5.19
CA ASP A 7 25.20 32.27 -4.92
C ASP A 7 25.14 30.75 -4.73
N SER A 8 24.83 30.34 -3.50
CA SER A 8 24.83 28.94 -3.09
C SER A 8 23.45 28.38 -3.42
N GLY A 9 23.43 27.42 -4.34
CA GLY A 9 22.22 26.80 -4.85
C GLY A 9 21.26 26.41 -3.73
N GLY A 10 20.09 27.05 -3.76
CA GLY A 10 18.94 26.63 -2.99
C GLY A 10 18.63 25.17 -3.34
N ARG A 11 18.78 24.30 -2.35
CA ARG A 11 18.33 22.92 -2.40
C ARG A 11 16.86 22.94 -2.81
N ARG A 12 16.55 22.44 -4.02
CA ARG A 12 15.18 22.17 -4.45
C ARG A 12 14.61 21.23 -3.38
N VAL A 13 13.60 21.69 -2.65
CA VAL A 13 12.79 20.79 -1.83
C VAL A 13 12.16 19.82 -2.82
N GLU A 14 12.66 18.58 -2.85
CA GLU A 14 11.99 17.49 -3.55
C GLU A 14 10.56 17.46 -3.02
N GLN A 15 9.58 17.55 -3.93
CA GLN A 15 8.18 17.41 -3.57
C GLN A 15 8.05 16.10 -2.79
N SER A 16 7.68 16.19 -1.51
CA SER A 16 7.24 15.04 -0.75
C SER A 16 6.15 14.36 -1.57
N LEU A 17 6.44 13.14 -2.05
CA LEU A 17 5.42 12.28 -2.64
C LEU A 17 4.29 12.22 -1.62
N ALA A 18 3.10 12.69 -2.00
CA ALA A 18 1.96 12.74 -1.10
C ALA A 18 1.79 11.37 -0.44
N VAL A 19 1.91 11.32 0.88
CA VAL A 19 1.70 10.10 1.67
C VAL A 19 0.26 9.66 1.41
N LYS A 20 0.09 8.46 0.85
CA LYS A 20 -1.24 7.89 0.61
C LYS A 20 -1.88 7.51 1.94
N THR A 21 -3.12 7.92 2.16
CA THR A 21 -3.91 7.43 3.30
C THR A 21 -4.43 6.02 3.04
N PHE A 22 -4.95 5.37 4.09
CA PHE A 22 -5.59 4.06 3.96
C PHE A 22 -6.81 4.14 3.01
N GLU A 23 -7.53 5.25 3.09
CA GLU A 23 -8.67 5.61 2.24
C GLU A 23 -8.25 5.81 0.77
N ASP A 24 -7.14 6.52 0.53
CA ASP A 24 -6.64 6.76 -0.83
C ASP A 24 -6.28 5.45 -1.53
N LEU A 25 -5.62 4.52 -0.80
CA LEU A 25 -5.32 3.19 -1.32
C LEU A 25 -6.62 2.44 -1.64
N PHE A 26 -7.60 2.46 -0.75
CA PHE A 26 -8.85 1.73 -0.94
C PHE A 26 -9.63 2.26 -2.16
N ALA A 27 -9.67 3.58 -2.32
CA ALA A 27 -10.29 4.23 -3.46
C ALA A 27 -9.58 3.85 -4.78
N GLU A 28 -8.25 3.83 -4.79
CA GLU A 28 -7.46 3.43 -5.96
C GLU A 28 -7.69 1.96 -6.34
N LEU A 29 -7.67 1.06 -5.36
CA LEU A 29 -7.93 -0.37 -5.59
C LEU A 29 -9.36 -0.60 -6.09
N GLY A 30 -10.34 0.12 -5.53
CA GLY A 30 -11.72 0.12 -6.00
C GLY A 30 -11.84 0.59 -7.46
N GLU A 31 -11.09 1.63 -7.84
CA GLU A 31 -11.07 2.09 -9.23
C GLU A 31 -10.44 1.07 -10.18
N ARG A 32 -9.34 0.41 -9.78
CA ARG A 32 -8.74 -0.69 -10.56
C ARG A 32 -9.71 -1.85 -10.72
N ALA A 33 -10.46 -2.19 -9.67
CA ALA A 33 -11.48 -3.23 -9.73
C ALA A 33 -12.61 -2.90 -10.72
N ARG A 34 -13.01 -1.61 -10.80
CA ARG A 34 -14.02 -1.12 -11.76
C ARG A 34 -13.52 -1.05 -13.19
N THR A 35 -12.36 -0.43 -13.41
CA THR A 35 -11.82 -0.13 -14.74
C THR A 35 -11.07 -1.30 -15.36
N ARG A 36 -10.65 -2.26 -14.54
CA ARG A 36 -9.93 -3.47 -14.92
C ARG A 36 -8.76 -3.22 -15.90
N PRO A 37 -7.81 -2.34 -15.56
CA PRO A 37 -6.72 -2.01 -16.48
C PRO A 37 -5.85 -3.23 -16.75
N ALA A 38 -5.42 -3.40 -18.01
CA ALA A 38 -4.59 -4.53 -18.43
C ALA A 38 -3.27 -4.57 -17.63
N GLY A 39 -2.87 -5.77 -17.21
CA GLY A 39 -1.65 -5.97 -16.43
C GLY A 39 -1.75 -5.60 -14.94
N SER A 40 -2.94 -5.23 -14.44
CA SER A 40 -3.11 -4.93 -13.01
C SER A 40 -3.01 -6.18 -12.15
N ALA A 41 -2.04 -6.21 -11.22
CA ALA A 41 -1.92 -7.24 -10.20
C ALA A 41 -3.18 -7.33 -9.32
N THR A 42 -3.82 -6.19 -9.02
CA THR A 42 -5.08 -6.15 -8.27
C THR A 42 -6.21 -6.87 -9.01
N VAL A 43 -6.32 -6.68 -10.33
CA VAL A 43 -7.33 -7.36 -11.14
C VAL A 43 -7.08 -8.87 -11.18
N ALA A 44 -5.83 -9.28 -11.39
CA ALA A 44 -5.46 -10.70 -11.37
C ALA A 44 -5.73 -11.36 -10.02
N ALA A 45 -5.46 -10.64 -8.92
CA ALA A 45 -5.76 -11.07 -7.57
C ALA A 45 -7.27 -11.26 -7.32
N LEU A 46 -8.10 -10.32 -7.78
CA LEU A 46 -9.56 -10.43 -7.69
C LEU A 46 -10.08 -11.63 -8.51
N ASP A 47 -9.53 -11.83 -9.71
CA ASP A 47 -9.91 -12.94 -10.59
C ASP A 47 -9.49 -14.31 -10.03
N ALA A 48 -8.43 -14.38 -9.21
CA ALA A 48 -8.03 -15.59 -8.48
C ALA A 48 -9.00 -15.97 -7.35
N GLY A 49 -9.91 -15.06 -6.97
CA GLY A 49 -10.99 -15.30 -6.02
C GLY A 49 -10.55 -15.32 -4.55
N VAL A 50 -11.56 -15.39 -3.67
CA VAL A 50 -11.42 -15.23 -2.22
C VAL A 50 -10.42 -16.23 -1.60
N HIS A 51 -10.34 -17.46 -2.11
CA HIS A 51 -9.40 -18.46 -1.60
C HIS A 51 -7.93 -18.06 -1.85
N GLY A 52 -7.63 -17.51 -3.03
CA GLY A 52 -6.29 -17.01 -3.36
C GLY A 52 -5.91 -15.81 -2.49
N LEU A 53 -6.85 -14.87 -2.33
CA LEU A 53 -6.67 -13.69 -1.46
C LEU A 53 -6.43 -14.09 0.00
N GLY A 54 -7.21 -15.04 0.52
CA GLY A 54 -7.04 -15.55 1.89
C GLY A 54 -5.68 -16.21 2.13
N LYS A 55 -5.15 -16.94 1.14
CA LYS A 55 -3.79 -17.49 1.22
C LYS A 55 -2.74 -16.39 1.34
N LYS A 56 -2.83 -15.34 0.50
CA LYS A 56 -1.88 -14.23 0.56
C LYS A 56 -1.94 -13.48 1.88
N ILE A 57 -3.13 -13.20 2.41
CA ILE A 57 -3.26 -12.59 3.76
C ILE A 57 -2.55 -13.42 4.83
N LEU A 58 -2.70 -14.74 4.81
CA LEU A 58 -2.04 -15.61 5.78
C LEU A 58 -0.52 -15.64 5.60
N GLU A 59 -0.04 -15.62 4.36
CA GLU A 59 1.38 -15.53 4.01
C GLU A 59 1.99 -14.24 4.56
N GLU A 60 1.43 -13.08 4.22
CA GLU A 60 1.92 -11.78 4.70
C GLU A 60 1.84 -11.67 6.24
N ALA A 61 0.81 -12.24 6.87
CA ALA A 61 0.72 -12.24 8.32
C ALA A 61 1.87 -13.01 8.98
N GLY A 62 2.31 -14.10 8.35
CA GLY A 62 3.51 -14.83 8.75
C GLY A 62 4.79 -14.01 8.53
N GLU A 63 4.89 -13.34 7.40
CA GLU A 63 6.05 -12.49 7.06
C GLU A 63 6.15 -11.27 7.98
N VAL A 64 5.04 -10.61 8.29
CA VAL A 64 4.97 -9.54 9.30
C VAL A 64 5.47 -10.04 10.65
N TRP A 65 5.07 -11.23 11.08
CA TRP A 65 5.54 -11.79 12.35
C TRP A 65 7.05 -12.03 12.33
N LEU A 66 7.57 -12.66 11.28
CA LEU A 66 9.01 -12.92 11.14
C LEU A 66 9.81 -11.61 11.09
N ALA A 67 9.37 -10.65 10.29
CA ALA A 67 10.04 -9.35 10.17
C ALA A 67 10.03 -8.59 11.50
N ALA A 68 8.95 -8.67 12.26
CA ALA A 68 8.85 -8.03 13.57
C ALA A 68 9.83 -8.61 14.61
N GLU A 69 10.19 -9.88 14.50
CA GLU A 69 11.14 -10.51 15.42
C GLU A 69 12.60 -10.43 14.97
N HIS A 70 12.84 -10.35 13.66
CA HIS A 70 14.17 -10.65 13.10
C HIS A 70 14.72 -9.60 12.13
N GLU A 71 13.91 -8.68 11.64
CA GLU A 71 14.31 -7.75 10.58
C GLU A 71 14.28 -6.29 11.04
N ALA A 72 14.82 -5.39 10.21
CA ALA A 72 14.79 -3.96 10.47
C ALA A 72 13.41 -3.35 10.18
N ASP A 73 13.14 -2.18 10.76
CA ASP A 73 11.87 -1.45 10.62
C ASP A 73 11.43 -1.25 9.16
N GLU A 74 12.37 -1.08 8.24
CA GLU A 74 12.06 -0.92 6.80
C GLU A 74 11.41 -2.20 6.22
N ALA A 75 11.96 -3.37 6.54
CA ALA A 75 11.42 -4.64 6.09
C ALA A 75 10.07 -4.93 6.75
N LEU A 76 9.94 -4.66 8.06
CA LEU A 76 8.66 -4.77 8.74
C LEU A 76 7.59 -3.85 8.13
N ALA A 77 7.95 -2.61 7.79
CA ALA A 77 7.05 -1.67 7.14
C ALA A 77 6.61 -2.16 5.75
N GLU A 78 7.52 -2.80 5.00
CA GLU A 78 7.21 -3.43 3.72
C GLU A 78 6.14 -4.53 3.89
N GLU A 79 6.33 -5.48 4.80
CA GLU A 79 5.36 -6.56 5.00
C GLU A 79 4.01 -6.08 5.56
N ILE A 80 4.02 -5.10 6.46
CA ILE A 80 2.77 -4.47 6.92
C ILE A 80 2.05 -3.83 5.74
N SER A 81 2.78 -3.15 4.84
CA SER A 81 2.17 -2.52 3.67
C SER A 81 1.50 -3.55 2.74
N GLN A 82 2.13 -4.71 2.54
CA GLN A 82 1.58 -5.80 1.74
C GLN A 82 0.36 -6.42 2.41
N LEU A 83 0.41 -6.68 3.72
CA LEU A 83 -0.73 -7.19 4.49
C LEU A 83 -1.95 -6.25 4.39
N LEU A 84 -1.74 -4.93 4.52
CA LEU A 84 -2.80 -3.94 4.39
C LEU A 84 -3.36 -3.91 2.96
N TYR A 85 -2.50 -4.01 1.94
CA TYR A 85 -2.93 -4.13 0.54
C TYR A 85 -3.85 -5.34 0.33
N TRP A 86 -3.42 -6.55 0.73
CA TRP A 86 -4.22 -7.77 0.53
C TRP A 86 -5.52 -7.76 1.32
N THR A 87 -5.51 -7.17 2.52
CA THR A 87 -6.71 -6.96 3.33
C THR A 87 -7.74 -6.11 2.58
N GLN A 88 -7.31 -4.98 2.01
CA GLN A 88 -8.20 -4.11 1.23
C GLN A 88 -8.70 -4.77 -0.07
N VAL A 89 -7.86 -5.55 -0.77
CA VAL A 89 -8.31 -6.32 -1.96
C VAL A 89 -9.36 -7.37 -1.57
N LEU A 90 -9.20 -8.04 -0.43
CA LEU A 90 -10.22 -8.97 0.08
C LEU A 90 -11.53 -8.25 0.43
N MET A 91 -11.46 -7.06 1.03
CA MET A 91 -12.65 -6.25 1.29
C MET A 91 -13.41 -5.97 -0.01
N ILE A 92 -12.72 -5.54 -1.06
CA ILE A 92 -13.31 -5.29 -2.38
C ILE A 92 -13.91 -6.57 -2.97
N ALA A 93 -13.19 -7.70 -2.92
CA ALA A 93 -13.68 -8.98 -3.41
C ALA A 93 -14.96 -9.45 -2.71
N ARG A 94 -15.15 -9.04 -1.46
CA ARG A 94 -16.32 -9.36 -0.63
C ARG A 94 -17.40 -8.27 -0.60
N GLY A 95 -17.17 -7.14 -1.26
CA GLY A 95 -18.11 -6.02 -1.30
C GLY A 95 -18.22 -5.24 0.01
N LEU A 96 -17.19 -5.24 0.84
CA LEU A 96 -17.15 -4.47 2.09
C LEU A 96 -16.70 -3.03 1.82
N SER A 97 -17.33 -2.07 2.49
CA SER A 97 -16.87 -0.68 2.55
C SER A 97 -15.88 -0.46 3.70
N LEU A 98 -15.14 0.64 3.68
CA LEU A 98 -14.32 1.06 4.82
C LEU A 98 -15.19 1.28 6.07
N ASP A 99 -16.37 1.89 5.91
CA ASP A 99 -17.31 2.11 7.02
C ASP A 99 -17.74 0.79 7.70
N ASP A 100 -17.88 -0.29 6.93
CA ASP A 100 -18.22 -1.61 7.49
C ASP A 100 -17.15 -2.12 8.47
N VAL A 101 -15.89 -1.81 8.20
CA VAL A 101 -14.74 -2.17 9.05
C VAL A 101 -14.54 -1.14 10.16
N TYR A 102 -14.58 0.15 9.85
CA TYR A 102 -14.31 1.24 10.80
C TYR A 102 -15.32 1.28 11.93
N ARG A 103 -16.59 0.90 11.71
CA ARG A 103 -17.59 0.75 12.79
C ARG A 103 -17.28 -0.38 13.78
N LYS A 104 -16.19 -1.14 13.59
CA LYS A 104 -15.74 -2.24 14.47
C LYS A 104 -14.45 -1.92 15.22
N LEU A 105 -13.84 -0.76 14.96
CA LEU A 105 -12.67 -0.25 15.67
C LEU A 105 -13.12 0.60 16.86
#